data_AF-A0A165NWQ4-F1
#
_entry.id   AF-A0A165NWQ4-F1
#
_cell.length_a   1.000
_cell.length_b   1.000
_cell.length_c   1.000
_cell.angle_alpha   90.00
_cell.angle_beta   90.00
_cell.angle_gamma   90.00
#
_symmetry.space_group_name_H-M   'P 1'
#
loop_
_entity.id
_entity.type
_entity.pdbx_description
1 polymer ?
#
loop_
_entity_poly.entity_id
_entity_poly.type
_entity_poly.pdbx_seq_one_letter_code
_entity_poly.pdbx_strand_id
1 'polypeptide(L)'
;MNEFVYGYVDGEQVMIANTVEQVCAFIMKYKYESVKITNFFDELLIETSMGFIMYCRDQTYLANNLLPTLAPMQMGDTEIPEFVPYKEKEESNEMDDQEDSKWVQNELGNYLSFHIMIPYFNDQYPKYHVLKKSEHDEWVIGVFYKMIGEYVPLEDEGEEQLVFDTAEKAISYVDIELEDNRHSSLMKIKEAEIINTGGNCMVLLMSVSNGGNIRSIAISSDSIGAYEVEDPFEVDDMGEVTLWFTDSWKELEKKTSITFATECRQYFENHWNFEHVLKD
;
A
#
# COMPACT_ATOMS: atom_id res chain seq x y z
N MET A 1 0.61 7.16 20.38
CA MET A 1 0.36 8.17 19.33
C MET A 1 1.58 8.13 18.44
N ASN A 2 1.41 8.02 17.11
CA ASN A 2 2.54 8.04 16.18
C ASN A 2 3.26 9.39 16.26
N GLU A 3 4.58 9.37 16.15
CA GLU A 3 5.42 10.58 16.24
C GLU A 3 5.28 11.50 15.01
N PHE A 4 4.79 10.97 13.89
CA PHE A 4 4.59 11.68 12.64
C PHE A 4 3.29 11.26 11.92
N VAL A 5 2.90 12.08 10.94
CA VAL A 5 1.83 11.86 9.97
C VAL A 5 2.36 12.14 8.55
N TYR A 6 1.65 11.67 7.53
CA TYR A 6 2.04 11.90 6.14
C TYR A 6 1.19 13.00 5.52
N GLY A 7 1.83 14.00 4.91
CA GLY A 7 1.18 15.01 4.10
C GLY A 7 1.43 14.76 2.61
N TYR A 8 0.42 15.01 1.78
CA TYR A 8 0.49 14.92 0.33
C TYR A 8 0.14 16.27 -0.29
N VAL A 9 1.00 16.73 -1.20
CA VAL A 9 0.81 17.95 -2.00
C VAL A 9 1.22 17.63 -3.42
N ASP A 10 0.32 17.82 -4.39
CA ASP A 10 0.57 17.50 -5.81
C ASP A 10 1.12 16.09 -6.09
N GLY A 11 0.78 15.11 -5.23
CA GLY A 11 1.27 13.74 -5.32
C GLY A 11 2.62 13.48 -4.65
N GLU A 12 3.30 14.51 -4.14
CA GLU A 12 4.51 14.35 -3.33
C GLU A 12 4.15 14.10 -1.85
N GLN A 13 4.78 13.07 -1.26
CA GLN A 13 4.60 12.71 0.14
C GLN A 13 5.68 13.36 1.02
N VAL A 14 5.28 13.92 2.16
CA VAL A 14 6.15 14.57 3.14
C VAL A 14 5.80 14.10 4.55
N MET A 15 6.81 13.72 5.33
CA MET A 15 6.62 13.39 6.75
C MET A 15 6.51 14.67 7.59
N ILE A 16 5.50 14.71 8.45
CA ILE A 16 5.19 15.86 9.31
C ILE A 16 5.21 15.38 10.75
N ALA A 17 5.92 16.07 11.63
CA ALA A 17 5.88 15.75 13.06
C ALA A 17 4.43 15.87 13.55
N ASN A 18 3.94 14.89 14.30
CA ASN A 18 2.54 14.84 14.76
C ASN A 18 2.31 15.78 15.96
N THR A 19 2.56 17.07 15.71
CA THR A 19 2.37 18.20 16.61
C THR A 19 1.47 19.20 15.92
N VAL A 20 0.64 19.90 16.69
CA VAL A 20 -0.32 20.88 16.14
C VAL A 20 0.42 21.96 15.36
N GLU A 21 1.56 22.40 15.88
CA GLU A 21 2.39 23.44 15.30
C GLU A 21 2.93 23.05 13.93
N GLN A 22 3.48 21.83 13.78
CA GLN A 22 4.03 21.38 12.48
C GLN A 22 2.93 21.04 11.47
N VAL A 23 1.78 20.53 11.93
CA VAL A 23 0.61 20.33 11.06
C VAL A 23 0.09 21.67 10.54
N CYS A 24 -0.06 22.68 11.41
CA CYS A 24 -0.43 24.03 10.98
C CYS A 24 0.62 24.66 10.06
N ALA A 25 1.92 24.51 10.37
CA ALA A 25 3.01 25.02 9.55
C ALA A 25 2.96 24.44 8.13
N PHE A 26 2.71 23.13 8.03
CA PHE A 26 2.58 22.44 6.74
C PHE A 26 1.38 22.95 5.93
N ILE A 27 0.20 23.04 6.54
CA ILE A 27 -1.02 23.57 5.89
C ILE A 27 -0.76 24.99 5.39
N MET A 28 -0.14 25.84 6.21
CA MET A 28 0.11 27.24 5.84
C MET A 28 1.21 27.39 4.78
N LYS A 29 2.22 26.52 4.77
CA LYS A 29 3.26 26.47 3.74
C LYS A 29 2.67 26.18 2.36
N TYR A 30 1.72 25.27 2.29
CA TYR A 30 1.06 24.83 1.05
C TYR A 30 -0.37 25.36 0.91
N LYS A 31 -0.68 26.52 1.50
CA LYS A 31 -2.04 27.08 1.59
C LYS A 31 -2.72 27.37 0.25
N TYR A 32 -2.00 27.35 -0.88
CA TYR A 32 -2.61 27.54 -2.20
C TYR A 32 -2.83 26.22 -2.94
N GLU A 33 -2.37 25.12 -2.37
CA GLU A 33 -2.49 23.77 -2.92
C GLU A 33 -3.58 22.97 -2.20
N SER A 34 -3.92 21.82 -2.80
CA SER A 34 -4.72 20.80 -2.12
C SER A 34 -3.81 19.96 -1.23
N VAL A 35 -4.14 19.88 0.05
CA VAL A 35 -3.33 19.15 1.02
C VAL A 35 -4.16 18.04 1.63
N LYS A 36 -3.63 16.81 1.60
CA LYS A 36 -4.17 15.67 2.35
C LYS A 36 -3.17 15.26 3.41
N ILE A 37 -3.64 15.00 4.62
CA ILE A 37 -2.83 14.46 5.71
C ILE A 37 -3.44 13.13 6.15
N THR A 38 -2.64 12.08 6.14
CA THR A 38 -3.04 10.72 6.51
C THR A 38 -2.21 10.18 7.67
N ASN A 39 -2.71 9.14 8.33
CA ASN A 39 -1.93 8.40 9.31
C ASN A 39 -1.01 7.38 8.62
N PHE A 40 -0.30 6.57 9.42
CA PHE A 40 0.60 5.56 8.89
C PHE A 40 -0.09 4.47 8.04
N PHE A 41 -1.38 4.24 8.26
CA PHE A 41 -2.20 3.27 7.49
C PHE A 41 -2.87 3.92 6.27
N ASP A 42 -2.45 5.12 5.89
CA ASP A 42 -3.02 5.94 4.82
C ASP A 42 -4.49 6.31 5.00
N GLU A 43 -5.00 6.25 6.24
CA GLU A 43 -6.33 6.73 6.54
C GLU A 43 -6.34 8.26 6.58
N LEU A 44 -7.27 8.89 5.86
CA LEU A 44 -7.43 10.34 5.82
C LEU A 44 -7.72 10.91 7.20
N LEU A 45 -6.87 11.85 7.65
CA LEU A 45 -7.02 12.58 8.91
C LEU A 45 -7.52 13.99 8.67
N ILE A 46 -6.89 14.72 7.75
CA ILE A 46 -7.19 16.13 7.44
C ILE A 46 -7.13 16.32 5.93
N GLU A 47 -8.08 17.07 5.38
CA GLU A 47 -8.02 17.59 4.02
C GLU A 47 -8.19 19.09 4.05
N THR A 48 -7.39 19.81 3.27
CA THR A 48 -7.47 21.27 3.16
C THR A 48 -7.48 21.72 1.71
N SER A 49 -8.13 22.86 1.46
CA SER A 49 -8.14 23.55 0.19
C SER A 49 -8.04 25.05 0.45
N MET A 50 -7.19 25.76 -0.29
CA MET A 50 -6.91 27.18 -0.06
C MET A 50 -6.49 27.48 1.39
N GLY A 51 -5.84 26.52 2.04
CA GLY A 51 -5.41 26.60 3.44
C GLY A 51 -6.53 26.43 4.45
N PHE A 52 -7.78 26.23 4.02
CA PHE A 52 -8.93 25.97 4.89
C PHE A 52 -9.19 24.48 5.07
N ILE A 53 -9.56 24.09 6.27
CA ILE A 53 -9.89 22.70 6.60
C ILE A 53 -11.24 22.35 5.96
N MET A 54 -11.21 21.38 5.04
CA MET A 54 -12.39 20.81 4.39
C MET A 54 -12.89 19.57 5.14
N TYR A 55 -11.96 18.80 5.68
CA TYR A 55 -12.24 17.59 6.45
C TYR A 55 -11.26 17.46 7.62
N CYS A 56 -11.75 16.97 8.75
CA CYS A 56 -10.93 16.51 9.87
C CYS A 56 -11.62 15.33 10.54
N ARG A 57 -10.95 14.18 10.64
CA ARG A 57 -11.52 12.97 11.24
C ARG A 57 -11.84 13.15 12.72
N ASP A 58 -10.95 13.79 13.47
CA ASP A 58 -11.14 14.08 14.89
C ASP A 58 -11.66 15.52 15.08
N GLN A 59 -12.96 15.64 15.31
CA GLN A 59 -13.64 16.92 15.54
C GLN A 59 -13.27 17.56 16.89
N THR A 60 -12.85 16.76 17.88
CA THR A 60 -12.41 17.28 19.18
C THR A 60 -11.03 17.92 19.05
N TYR A 61 -10.11 17.24 18.36
CA TYR A 61 -8.80 17.79 17.99
C TYR A 61 -8.94 19.04 17.12
N LEU A 62 -9.85 19.02 16.15
CA LEU A 62 -10.14 20.18 15.31
C LEU A 62 -10.50 21.41 16.14
N ALA A 63 -11.49 21.27 17.03
CA ALA A 63 -12.04 22.39 17.80
C ALA A 63 -11.10 22.90 18.89
N ASN A 64 -10.39 21.99 19.57
CA ASN A 64 -9.61 22.35 20.77
C ASN A 64 -8.14 22.63 20.49
N ASN A 65 -7.60 22.16 19.36
CA ASN A 65 -6.16 22.24 19.08
C ASN A 65 -5.88 22.89 17.72
N LEU A 66 -6.40 22.30 16.65
CA LEU A 66 -6.01 22.68 15.28
C LEU A 66 -6.57 24.06 14.90
N LEU A 67 -7.88 24.29 14.99
CA LEU A 67 -8.48 25.58 14.64
C LEU A 67 -7.98 26.75 15.50
N PRO A 68 -7.87 26.62 16.85
CA PRO A 68 -7.34 27.71 17.68
C PRO A 68 -5.91 28.12 17.30
N THR A 69 -5.13 27.20 16.74
CA THR A 69 -3.75 27.47 16.31
C THR A 69 -3.68 27.97 14.87
N LEU A 70 -4.46 27.37 13.97
CA LEU A 70 -4.45 27.66 12.53
C LEU A 70 -5.14 28.98 12.18
N ALA A 71 -6.30 29.28 12.80
CA ALA A 71 -7.09 30.45 12.43
C ALA A 71 -6.34 31.78 12.64
N PRO A 72 -5.62 32.01 13.75
CA PRO A 72 -4.78 33.21 13.89
C PRO A 72 -3.71 33.34 12.80
N MET A 73 -3.10 32.23 12.36
CA MET A 73 -2.12 32.22 11.27
C MET A 73 -2.76 32.58 9.93
N GLN A 74 -3.98 32.11 9.66
CA GLN A 74 -4.75 32.45 8.46
C GLN A 74 -5.18 33.92 8.43
N MET A 75 -5.51 34.48 9.59
CA MET A 75 -5.87 35.91 9.75
C MET A 75 -4.65 36.83 9.69
N GLY A 76 -3.43 36.29 9.82
CA GLY A 76 -2.19 37.07 9.92
C GLY A 76 -1.96 37.69 11.30
N ASP A 77 -2.69 37.22 12.31
CA ASP A 77 -2.57 37.67 13.71
C ASP A 77 -1.35 37.06 14.41
N THR A 78 -0.87 35.91 13.91
CA THR A 78 0.31 35.20 14.43
C THR A 78 1.26 34.86 13.29
N GLU A 79 2.57 34.90 13.56
CA GLU A 79 3.58 34.45 12.60
C GLU A 79 3.43 32.96 12.27
N ILE A 80 3.61 32.62 11.00
CA ILE A 80 3.58 31.23 10.53
C ILE A 80 4.94 30.60 10.88
N PRO A 81 4.99 29.55 11.71
CA PRO A 81 6.22 28.86 12.01
C PRO A 81 6.82 28.22 10.75
N GLU A 82 8.15 28.12 10.71
CA GLU A 82 8.82 27.40 9.63
C GLU A 82 8.48 25.90 9.71
N PHE A 83 8.00 25.36 8.60
CA PHE A 83 7.77 23.92 8.47
C PHE A 83 9.09 23.19 8.26
N VAL A 84 9.39 22.25 9.15
CA VAL A 84 10.56 21.38 9.07
C VAL A 84 10.07 19.96 8.82
N PRO A 85 10.38 19.35 7.65
CA PRO A 85 10.04 17.96 7.40
C PRO A 85 10.58 17.07 8.51
N TYR A 86 9.73 16.18 9.03
CA TYR A 86 10.17 15.20 10.01
C TYR A 86 11.18 14.28 9.34
N LYS A 87 12.35 14.16 9.96
CA LYS A 87 13.32 13.12 9.63
C LYS A 87 13.25 12.12 10.76
N GLU A 88 13.09 10.85 10.43
CA GLU A 88 13.33 9.81 11.42
C GLU A 88 14.72 10.08 12.02
N LYS A 89 14.81 10.06 13.34
CA LYS A 89 16.13 10.00 13.96
C LYS A 89 16.73 8.71 13.42
N GLU A 90 17.78 8.83 12.62
CA GLU A 90 18.77 7.77 12.55
C GLU A 90 19.20 7.60 14.01
N GLU A 91 18.65 6.59 14.68
CA GLU A 91 19.20 6.16 15.94
C GLU A 91 20.66 5.86 15.63
N SER A 92 21.54 6.72 16.11
CA SER A 92 22.93 6.38 16.30
C SER A 92 22.94 5.26 17.33
N ASN A 93 22.66 4.05 16.85
CA ASN A 93 23.02 2.84 17.53
C ASN A 93 24.55 2.87 17.54
N GLU A 94 25.10 3.35 18.65
CA GLU A 94 26.34 2.78 19.18
C GLU A 94 26.04 1.31 19.52
N MET A 95 25.82 0.50 18.48
CA MET A 95 25.90 -0.95 18.51
C MET A 95 27.10 -1.26 17.64
N ASP A 96 28.07 -1.93 18.27
CA ASP A 96 29.32 -2.40 17.72
C ASP A 96 29.23 -2.78 16.24
N ASP A 97 30.32 -2.48 15.52
CA ASP A 97 30.68 -2.93 14.17
C ASP A 97 30.40 -4.44 13.94
N GLN A 98 29.14 -4.83 13.77
CA GLN A 98 28.73 -6.12 13.21
C GLN A 98 28.01 -5.82 11.91
N GLU A 99 28.79 -5.96 10.85
CA GLU A 99 28.46 -6.07 9.42
C GLU A 99 26.96 -6.00 9.07
N ASP A 100 26.64 -5.12 8.10
CA ASP A 100 25.39 -5.01 7.32
C ASP A 100 24.91 -6.35 6.70
N SER A 101 24.65 -7.35 7.53
CA SER A 101 24.13 -8.63 7.11
C SER A 101 22.62 -8.50 7.04
N LYS A 102 22.09 -8.62 5.82
CA LYS A 102 20.65 -8.71 5.53
C LYS A 102 19.91 -9.70 6.45
N TRP A 103 20.63 -10.73 6.91
CA TRP A 103 20.13 -11.78 7.76
C TRP A 103 20.95 -11.88 9.04
N VAL A 104 20.26 -11.91 10.19
CA VAL A 104 20.91 -12.10 11.49
C VAL A 104 20.51 -13.45 12.05
N GLN A 105 21.50 -14.25 12.44
CA GLN A 105 21.28 -15.53 13.08
C GLN A 105 21.07 -15.34 14.59
N ASN A 106 20.04 -15.96 15.16
CA ASN A 106 19.78 -15.93 16.59
C ASN A 106 20.43 -17.10 17.33
N GLU A 107 20.36 -17.10 18.67
CA GLU A 107 20.97 -18.14 19.53
C GLU A 107 20.47 -19.56 19.27
N LEU A 108 19.29 -19.70 18.64
CA LEU A 108 18.70 -20.99 18.27
C LEU A 108 19.14 -21.47 16.88
N GLY A 109 20.02 -20.71 16.21
CA GLY A 109 20.51 -21.01 14.87
C GLY A 109 19.54 -20.62 13.75
N ASN A 110 18.46 -19.92 14.07
CA ASN A 110 17.47 -19.45 13.08
C ASN A 110 17.88 -18.09 12.52
N TYR A 111 17.39 -17.74 11.33
CA TYR A 111 17.76 -16.49 10.64
C TYR A 111 16.57 -15.53 10.51
N LEU A 112 16.81 -14.25 10.81
CA LEU A 112 15.81 -13.19 10.75
C LEU A 112 16.18 -12.16 9.67
N SER A 113 15.19 -11.77 8.86
CA SER A 113 15.35 -10.83 7.74
C SER A 113 15.30 -9.36 8.18
N PHE A 114 16.41 -8.83 8.69
CA PHE A 114 16.46 -7.43 9.18
C PHE A 114 16.44 -6.38 8.06
N HIS A 115 16.67 -6.79 6.81
CA HIS A 115 16.46 -5.94 5.63
C HIS A 115 14.99 -5.83 5.20
N ILE A 116 14.09 -6.67 5.75
CA ILE A 116 12.66 -6.69 5.43
C ILE A 116 11.87 -6.54 6.72
N MET A 117 11.72 -5.30 7.20
CA MET A 117 11.01 -5.01 8.44
C MET A 117 9.52 -4.73 8.19
N ILE A 118 8.69 -5.02 9.19
CA ILE A 118 7.29 -4.62 9.23
C ILE A 118 6.93 -3.99 10.59
N PRO A 119 6.08 -2.95 10.58
CA PRO A 119 5.65 -2.31 11.83
C PRO A 119 4.56 -3.13 12.52
N TYR A 120 4.69 -3.28 13.84
CA TYR A 120 3.71 -3.89 14.75
C TYR A 120 3.79 -3.22 16.13
N PHE A 121 2.68 -2.63 16.61
CA PHE A 121 2.59 -1.91 17.90
C PHE A 121 3.72 -0.91 18.20
N ASN A 122 4.05 -0.03 17.24
CA ASN A 122 5.14 0.97 17.29
C ASN A 122 6.57 0.42 17.21
N ASP A 123 6.75 -0.90 17.15
CA ASP A 123 8.06 -1.53 16.95
C ASP A 123 8.20 -2.05 15.51
N GLN A 124 9.44 -2.35 15.10
CA GLN A 124 9.77 -2.98 13.83
C GLN A 124 10.14 -4.46 14.04
N TYR A 125 9.52 -5.35 13.28
CA TYR A 125 9.77 -6.79 13.33
C TYR A 125 10.25 -7.30 11.97
N PRO A 126 11.21 -8.22 11.91
CA PRO A 126 11.58 -8.91 10.67
C PRO A 126 10.36 -9.62 10.08
N LYS A 127 10.07 -9.42 8.80
CA LYS A 127 8.90 -10.02 8.15
C LYS A 127 9.04 -11.53 8.05
N TYR A 128 10.24 -12.00 7.71
CA TYR A 128 10.54 -13.41 7.49
C TYR A 128 11.51 -13.95 8.53
N HIS A 129 11.27 -15.19 8.92
CA HIS A 129 12.04 -15.96 9.87
C HIS A 129 12.32 -17.34 9.28
N VAL A 130 13.58 -17.64 8.98
CA VAL A 130 13.98 -18.97 8.51
C VAL A 130 14.35 -19.81 9.74
N LEU A 131 13.56 -20.85 9.99
CA LEU A 131 13.67 -21.67 11.19
C LEU A 131 13.92 -23.14 10.86
N LYS A 132 14.75 -23.78 11.68
CA LYS A 132 15.05 -25.20 11.57
C LYS A 132 13.96 -26.02 12.25
N LYS A 133 13.40 -27.00 11.55
CA LYS A 133 12.43 -27.94 12.12
C LYS A 133 13.18 -28.86 13.09
N SER A 134 12.70 -29.01 14.33
CA SER A 134 13.46 -29.71 15.39
C SER A 134 13.65 -31.22 15.15
N GLU A 135 12.86 -31.82 14.27
CA GLU A 135 12.82 -33.28 14.06
C GLU A 135 13.45 -33.73 12.74
N HIS A 136 13.68 -32.81 11.80
CA HIS A 136 14.22 -33.10 10.48
C HIS A 136 15.28 -32.06 10.14
N ASP A 137 16.32 -32.40 9.38
CA ASP A 137 17.36 -31.46 8.95
C ASP A 137 16.81 -30.56 7.82
N GLU A 138 15.70 -29.91 8.14
CA GLU A 138 14.77 -29.24 7.24
C GLU A 138 14.53 -27.82 7.75
N TRP A 139 14.40 -26.90 6.82
CA TRP A 139 14.24 -25.47 7.07
C TRP A 139 12.92 -25.00 6.50
N VAL A 140 12.24 -24.14 7.24
CA VAL A 140 10.95 -23.57 6.82
C VAL A 140 10.98 -22.06 6.99
N ILE A 141 10.17 -21.38 6.19
CA ILE A 141 10.05 -19.93 6.25
C ILE A 141 8.81 -19.62 7.09
N GLY A 142 8.97 -18.87 8.16
CA GLY A 142 7.90 -18.24 8.92
C GLY A 142 7.67 -16.81 8.43
N VAL A 143 6.41 -16.41 8.31
CA VAL A 143 5.98 -15.04 8.00
C VAL A 143 5.32 -14.46 9.23
N PHE A 144 5.76 -13.26 9.62
CA PHE A 144 5.16 -12.56 10.75
C PHE A 144 3.74 -12.08 10.39
N TYR A 145 2.75 -12.59 11.13
CA TYR A 145 1.34 -12.31 10.89
C TYR A 145 0.82 -11.31 11.91
N LYS A 146 0.64 -10.06 11.45
CA LYS A 146 0.26 -8.91 12.31
C LYS A 146 -1.02 -9.12 13.13
N MET A 147 -1.96 -9.94 12.65
CA MET A 147 -3.21 -10.16 13.38
C MET A 147 -3.00 -10.89 14.71
N ILE A 148 -1.99 -11.78 14.77
CA ILE A 148 -1.71 -12.60 15.95
C ILE A 148 -0.38 -12.23 16.61
N GLY A 149 0.48 -11.46 15.94
CA GLY A 149 1.79 -11.06 16.48
C GLY A 149 2.82 -12.19 16.51
N GLU A 150 2.62 -13.22 15.69
CA GLU A 150 3.45 -14.43 15.67
C GLU A 150 3.89 -14.78 14.25
N TYR A 151 4.96 -15.56 14.13
CA TYR A 151 5.40 -16.14 12.86
C TYR A 151 4.59 -17.40 12.56
N VAL A 152 3.99 -17.44 11.38
CA VAL A 152 3.26 -18.61 10.86
C VAL A 152 4.04 -19.18 9.68
N PRO A 153 4.15 -20.51 9.54
CA PRO A 153 4.76 -21.11 8.36
C PRO A 153 4.19 -20.57 7.05
N LEU A 154 5.06 -20.31 6.08
CA LEU A 154 4.69 -19.99 4.72
C LEU A 154 4.19 -21.28 4.05
N GLU A 155 2.94 -21.25 3.64
CA GLU A 155 2.27 -22.29 2.85
C GLU A 155 2.10 -21.77 1.42
N ASP A 156 2.25 -22.63 0.42
CA ASP A 156 1.88 -22.32 -0.95
C ASP A 156 0.39 -22.66 -1.17
N GLU A 157 -0.28 -21.99 -2.11
CA GLU A 157 -1.74 -22.11 -2.28
C GLU A 157 -2.17 -23.56 -2.59
N GLY A 158 -2.70 -24.24 -1.57
CA GLY A 158 -3.18 -25.62 -1.69
C GLY A 158 -2.11 -26.70 -1.50
N GLU A 159 -0.89 -26.34 -1.11
CA GLU A 159 0.20 -27.29 -0.84
C GLU A 159 0.62 -27.34 0.63
N GLU A 160 1.37 -28.39 0.97
CA GLU A 160 2.01 -28.54 2.28
C GLU A 160 3.05 -27.43 2.52
N GLN A 161 3.37 -27.18 3.79
CA GLN A 161 4.39 -26.23 4.24
C GLN A 161 5.66 -26.26 3.36
N LEU A 162 6.13 -25.09 2.90
CA LEU A 162 7.37 -25.02 2.12
C LEU A 162 8.58 -25.42 2.97
N VAL A 163 9.27 -26.48 2.54
CA VAL A 163 10.44 -27.04 3.22
C VAL A 163 11.67 -26.99 2.34
N PHE A 164 12.80 -26.61 2.93
CA PHE A 164 14.10 -26.49 2.30
C PHE A 164 15.11 -27.42 3.00
N ASP A 165 16.07 -27.94 2.24
CA ASP A 165 17.15 -28.79 2.78
C ASP A 165 18.25 -28.00 3.49
N THR A 166 18.33 -26.69 3.25
CA THR A 166 19.39 -25.81 3.76
C THR A 166 18.84 -24.41 4.06
N ALA A 167 19.43 -23.73 5.04
CA ALA A 167 19.05 -22.38 5.40
C ALA A 167 19.31 -21.40 4.25
N GLU A 168 20.40 -21.60 3.51
CA GLU A 168 20.81 -20.74 2.40
C GLU A 168 19.77 -20.76 1.27
N LYS A 169 19.15 -21.92 0.99
CA LYS A 169 18.08 -21.99 -0.01
C LYS A 169 16.80 -21.31 0.46
N ALA A 170 16.44 -21.48 1.73
CA ALA A 170 15.29 -20.78 2.30
C ALA A 170 15.50 -19.25 2.28
N ILE A 171 16.69 -18.78 2.66
CA ILE A 171 17.09 -17.37 2.59
C ILE A 171 17.04 -16.86 1.14
N SER A 172 17.67 -17.58 0.20
CA SER A 172 17.67 -17.19 -1.21
C SER A 172 16.27 -17.15 -1.81
N TYR A 173 15.37 -18.03 -1.38
CA TYR A 173 13.98 -18.00 -1.81
C TYR A 173 13.26 -16.73 -1.31
N VAL A 174 13.52 -16.30 -0.08
CA VAL A 174 12.99 -15.02 0.42
C VAL A 174 13.54 -13.84 -0.39
N ASP A 175 14.85 -13.77 -0.57
CA ASP A 175 15.52 -12.63 -1.22
C ASP A 175 15.21 -12.54 -2.72
N ILE A 176 14.99 -13.67 -3.41
CA ILE A 176 14.70 -13.70 -4.85
C ILE A 176 13.19 -13.74 -5.08
N GLU A 177 12.51 -14.78 -4.60
CA GLU A 177 11.13 -15.04 -4.98
C GLU A 177 10.12 -14.20 -4.18
N LEU A 178 10.43 -13.82 -2.93
CA LEU A 178 9.49 -13.02 -2.12
C LEU A 178 9.80 -11.51 -2.13
N GLU A 179 11.05 -11.11 -2.38
CA GLU A 179 11.46 -9.70 -2.45
C GLU A 179 11.39 -9.12 -3.87
N ASP A 180 11.75 -9.85 -4.93
CA ASP A 180 11.51 -9.36 -6.31
C ASP A 180 10.00 -9.27 -6.61
N ASN A 181 9.19 -10.16 -6.02
CA ASN A 181 7.73 -10.06 -6.03
C ASN A 181 7.16 -8.94 -5.12
N ARG A 182 7.99 -8.15 -4.42
CA ARG A 182 7.55 -6.86 -3.85
C ARG A 182 7.67 -5.72 -4.86
N HIS A 183 8.66 -5.77 -5.74
CA HIS A 183 8.85 -4.75 -6.79
C HIS A 183 7.97 -5.02 -8.00
N SER A 184 7.63 -6.29 -8.24
CA SER A 184 6.48 -6.68 -9.04
C SER A 184 5.26 -6.71 -8.13
N SER A 185 4.50 -5.62 -8.05
CA SER A 185 3.17 -5.63 -7.42
C SER A 185 2.24 -6.56 -8.21
N LEU A 186 2.42 -7.87 -8.07
CA LEU A 186 1.61 -8.87 -8.77
C LEU A 186 0.21 -8.84 -8.18
N MET A 187 -0.64 -8.20 -8.96
CA MET A 187 -2.07 -8.30 -8.98
C MET A 187 -2.51 -9.75 -8.70
N LYS A 188 -3.04 -10.04 -7.51
CA LYS A 188 -3.77 -11.29 -7.29
C LYS A 188 -5.23 -11.06 -7.68
N ILE A 189 -5.67 -11.74 -8.74
CA ILE A 189 -7.09 -11.83 -9.09
C ILE A 189 -7.76 -12.66 -7.98
N LYS A 190 -8.60 -12.03 -7.16
CA LYS A 190 -9.34 -12.77 -6.12
C LYS A 190 -10.48 -13.55 -6.74
N GLU A 191 -11.27 -12.87 -7.55
CA GLU A 191 -12.42 -13.43 -8.24
C GLU A 191 -12.55 -12.74 -9.59
N ALA A 192 -12.90 -13.51 -10.61
CA ALA A 192 -13.16 -13.02 -11.96
C ALA A 192 -14.48 -13.62 -12.41
N GLU A 193 -15.50 -12.77 -12.56
CA GLU A 193 -16.81 -13.19 -13.07
C GLU A 193 -17.05 -12.60 -14.45
N ILE A 194 -17.49 -13.46 -15.35
CA ILE A 194 -17.90 -13.08 -16.69
C ILE A 194 -19.40 -12.77 -16.67
N ILE A 195 -19.74 -11.49 -16.76
CA ILE A 195 -21.13 -11.04 -16.84
C ILE A 195 -21.47 -10.76 -18.30
N ASN A 196 -22.43 -11.51 -18.86
CA ASN A 196 -22.96 -11.26 -20.19
C ASN A 196 -24.07 -10.21 -20.11
N THR A 197 -23.77 -8.97 -20.50
CA THR A 197 -24.72 -7.84 -20.44
C THR A 197 -25.62 -7.74 -21.68
N GLY A 198 -25.47 -8.66 -22.65
CA GLY A 198 -26.15 -8.58 -23.96
C GLY A 198 -25.52 -7.55 -24.90
N GLY A 199 -25.81 -7.68 -26.21
CA GLY A 199 -25.39 -6.68 -27.22
C GLY A 199 -23.92 -6.72 -27.63
N ASN A 200 -23.28 -7.90 -27.66
CA ASN A 200 -21.84 -8.10 -27.91
C ASN A 200 -20.90 -7.47 -26.85
N CYS A 201 -21.44 -6.97 -25.74
CA CYS A 201 -20.66 -6.55 -24.59
C CYS A 201 -20.65 -7.68 -23.55
N MET A 202 -19.46 -7.98 -23.05
CA MET A 202 -19.29 -8.78 -21.85
C MET A 202 -18.50 -7.91 -20.89
N VAL A 203 -18.72 -8.12 -19.60
CA VAL A 203 -18.02 -7.40 -18.55
C VAL A 203 -17.29 -8.46 -17.74
N LEU A 204 -15.95 -8.46 -17.80
CA LEU A 204 -15.15 -9.23 -16.86
C LEU A 204 -14.99 -8.41 -15.59
N LEU A 205 -15.75 -8.71 -14.55
CA LEU A 205 -15.57 -8.12 -13.24
C LEU A 205 -14.38 -8.81 -12.57
N MET A 206 -13.27 -8.09 -12.40
CA MET A 206 -12.12 -8.61 -11.66
C MET A 206 -12.05 -7.92 -10.31
N SER A 207 -12.10 -8.68 -9.23
CA SER A 207 -11.78 -8.18 -7.89
C SER A 207 -10.29 -8.27 -7.68
N VAL A 208 -9.65 -7.09 -7.68
CA VAL A 208 -8.19 -6.99 -7.65
C VAL A 208 -7.78 -6.44 -6.30
N SER A 209 -6.98 -7.18 -5.53
CA SER A 209 -6.38 -6.61 -4.32
C SER A 209 -4.98 -6.09 -4.61
N ASN A 210 -4.81 -4.77 -4.57
CA ASN A 210 -3.50 -4.13 -4.45
C ASN A 210 -3.48 -3.29 -3.17
N GLY A 211 -2.65 -3.65 -2.20
CA GLY A 211 -2.58 -2.93 -0.92
C GLY A 211 -3.89 -2.89 -0.10
N GLY A 212 -4.88 -3.74 -0.42
CA GLY A 212 -6.15 -3.84 0.30
C GLY A 212 -7.36 -3.18 -0.36
N ASN A 213 -7.19 -2.38 -1.41
CA ASN A 213 -8.31 -1.78 -2.15
C ASN A 213 -8.78 -2.74 -3.24
N ILE A 214 -10.08 -3.05 -3.27
CA ILE A 214 -10.69 -3.84 -4.34
C ILE A 214 -11.13 -2.89 -5.45
N ARG A 215 -10.62 -3.14 -6.66
CA ARG A 215 -10.98 -2.40 -7.86
C ARG A 215 -11.63 -3.34 -8.84
N SER A 216 -12.89 -3.06 -9.18
CA SER A 216 -13.59 -3.73 -10.28
C SER A 216 -13.14 -3.15 -11.62
N ILE A 217 -12.89 -4.01 -12.59
CA ILE A 217 -12.60 -3.60 -13.99
C ILE A 217 -13.75 -4.14 -14.84
N ALA A 218 -14.14 -3.45 -15.91
CA ALA A 218 -15.04 -3.96 -16.92
C ALA A 218 -14.41 -3.78 -18.30
N ILE A 219 -14.35 -4.85 -19.08
CA ILE A 219 -13.68 -4.81 -20.40
C ILE A 219 -14.69 -5.21 -21.46
N SER A 220 -14.97 -4.29 -22.38
CA SER A 220 -15.77 -4.52 -23.58
C SER A 220 -14.88 -4.70 -24.82
N SER A 221 -15.48 -5.01 -25.98
CA SER A 221 -14.72 -5.14 -27.24
C SER A 221 -14.04 -3.84 -27.68
N ASP A 222 -14.56 -2.69 -27.27
CA ASP A 222 -14.16 -1.39 -27.83
C ASP A 222 -13.57 -0.46 -26.75
N SER A 223 -13.65 -0.83 -25.48
CA SER A 223 -13.22 0.02 -24.37
C SER A 223 -12.97 -0.78 -23.09
N ILE A 224 -12.03 -0.30 -22.28
CA ILE A 224 -11.83 -0.74 -20.90
C ILE A 224 -12.36 0.34 -19.96
N GLY A 225 -13.25 -0.07 -19.06
CA GLY A 225 -13.71 0.67 -17.90
C GLY A 225 -13.04 0.16 -16.62
N ALA A 226 -12.65 1.02 -15.70
CA ALA A 226 -12.26 0.61 -14.34
C ALA A 226 -13.04 1.40 -13.29
N TYR A 227 -13.28 0.77 -12.16
CA TYR A 227 -14.09 1.24 -11.04
C TYR A 227 -13.31 1.06 -9.73
N GLU A 228 -13.47 2.00 -8.81
CA GLU A 228 -12.89 1.95 -7.46
C GLU A 228 -13.92 1.51 -6.40
N VAL A 229 -14.81 0.59 -6.78
CA VAL A 229 -15.83 0.00 -5.90
C VAL A 229 -15.81 -1.52 -6.03
N GLU A 230 -16.11 -2.22 -4.93
CA GLU A 230 -16.17 -3.68 -4.86
C GLU A 230 -17.15 -4.26 -5.89
N ASP A 231 -18.35 -3.67 -6.02
CA ASP A 231 -19.33 -4.03 -7.04
C ASP A 231 -20.01 -2.77 -7.61
N PRO A 232 -19.79 -2.41 -8.89
CA PRO A 232 -20.41 -1.24 -9.50
C PRO A 232 -21.90 -1.42 -9.80
N PHE A 233 -22.44 -2.65 -9.68
CA PHE A 233 -23.84 -2.96 -9.98
C PHE A 233 -24.75 -3.00 -8.74
N GLU A 234 -24.18 -3.02 -7.52
CA GLU A 234 -24.94 -3.00 -6.27
C GLU A 234 -25.09 -1.61 -5.64
N VAL A 235 -24.51 -0.56 -6.23
CA VAL A 235 -24.58 0.80 -5.68
C VAL A 235 -25.86 1.50 -6.14
N ASP A 236 -26.85 1.63 -5.24
CA ASP A 236 -28.12 2.36 -5.46
C ASP A 236 -27.93 3.85 -5.82
N ASP A 237 -26.75 4.41 -5.56
CA ASP A 237 -26.39 5.80 -5.84
C ASP A 237 -24.97 5.88 -6.44
N MET A 238 -24.86 5.94 -7.77
CA MET A 238 -23.57 6.00 -8.50
C MET A 238 -22.81 7.33 -8.35
N GLY A 239 -23.09 8.10 -7.29
CA GLY A 239 -22.69 9.49 -7.13
C GLY A 239 -21.19 9.78 -7.10
N GLU A 240 -20.34 8.79 -6.81
CA GLU A 240 -18.88 8.95 -6.77
C GLU A 240 -18.12 7.78 -7.41
N VAL A 241 -18.71 7.14 -8.43
CA VAL A 241 -17.99 6.13 -9.21
C VAL A 241 -17.06 6.85 -10.18
N THR A 242 -15.76 6.88 -9.88
CA THR A 242 -14.77 7.39 -10.83
C THR A 242 -14.62 6.39 -11.97
N LEU A 243 -15.21 6.73 -13.12
CA LEU A 243 -15.16 5.94 -14.34
C LEU A 243 -13.98 6.38 -15.20
N TRP A 244 -13.05 5.46 -15.44
CA TRP A 244 -11.99 5.67 -16.44
C TRP A 244 -12.29 4.83 -17.67
N PHE A 245 -12.45 5.49 -18.82
CA PHE A 245 -12.53 4.82 -20.13
C PHE A 245 -11.21 5.00 -20.88
N THR A 246 -10.71 3.91 -21.46
CA THR A 246 -9.54 3.94 -22.33
C THR A 246 -9.61 2.80 -23.34
N ASP A 247 -9.06 3.02 -24.53
CA ASP A 247 -8.84 2.01 -25.56
C ASP A 247 -7.38 1.50 -25.58
N SER A 248 -6.58 1.89 -24.58
CA SER A 248 -5.18 1.54 -24.42
C SER A 248 -4.89 0.99 -23.03
N TRP A 249 -4.26 -0.19 -23.00
CA TRP A 249 -3.77 -0.81 -21.77
C TRP A 249 -2.79 0.09 -21.01
N LYS A 250 -1.82 0.69 -21.73
CA LYS A 250 -0.81 1.57 -21.11
C LYS A 250 -1.41 2.81 -20.45
N GLU A 251 -2.47 3.37 -21.04
CA GLU A 251 -3.15 4.51 -20.44
C GLU A 251 -3.93 4.10 -19.17
N LEU A 252 -4.53 2.91 -19.18
CA LEU A 252 -5.17 2.36 -17.99
C LEU A 252 -4.15 2.15 -16.87
N GLU A 253 -2.99 1.58 -17.19
CA GLU A 253 -1.91 1.36 -16.22
C GLU A 253 -1.46 2.67 -15.58
N LYS A 254 -1.22 3.67 -16.43
CA LYS A 254 -0.80 5.00 -15.98
C LYS A 254 -1.83 5.66 -15.07
N LYS A 255 -3.12 5.56 -15.40
CA LYS A 255 -4.19 6.20 -14.62
C LYS A 255 -4.45 5.49 -13.29
N THR A 256 -4.42 4.17 -13.31
CA THR A 256 -4.71 3.37 -12.11
C THR A 256 -3.47 3.22 -11.23
N SER A 257 -2.28 3.52 -11.75
CA SER A 257 -0.98 3.14 -11.17
C SER A 257 -0.88 1.62 -10.93
N ILE A 258 -1.65 0.83 -11.68
CA ILE A 258 -1.65 -0.64 -11.64
C ILE A 258 -0.90 -1.11 -12.88
N THR A 259 0.10 -1.96 -12.71
CA THR A 259 0.68 -2.67 -13.85
C THR A 259 -0.25 -3.84 -14.15
N PHE A 260 -0.92 -3.83 -15.30
CA PHE A 260 -1.72 -4.98 -15.72
C PHE A 260 -0.73 -6.04 -16.18
N ALA A 261 -0.29 -6.87 -15.24
CA ALA A 261 0.69 -7.91 -15.50
C ALA A 261 0.29 -8.73 -16.72
N THR A 262 1.31 -9.24 -17.41
CA THR A 262 1.18 -10.09 -18.61
C THR A 262 0.14 -11.20 -18.41
N GLU A 263 -0.07 -11.68 -17.20
CA GLU A 263 -1.07 -12.70 -16.83
C GLU A 263 -2.52 -12.29 -17.07
N CYS A 264 -2.95 -11.06 -16.77
CA CYS A 264 -4.32 -10.63 -17.08
C CYS A 264 -4.52 -10.57 -18.59
N ARG A 265 -3.59 -9.92 -19.31
CA ARG A 265 -3.60 -9.86 -20.78
C ARG A 265 -3.62 -11.26 -21.40
N GLN A 266 -2.81 -12.17 -20.87
CA GLN A 266 -2.70 -13.55 -21.35
C GLN A 266 -3.93 -14.37 -20.99
N TYR A 267 -4.56 -14.14 -19.83
CA TYR A 267 -5.85 -14.72 -19.48
C TYR A 267 -6.94 -14.28 -20.47
N PHE A 268 -6.98 -12.98 -20.83
CA PHE A 268 -7.87 -12.45 -21.87
C PHE A 268 -7.61 -13.07 -23.24
N GLU A 269 -6.35 -13.10 -23.68
CA GLU A 269 -5.95 -13.67 -24.98
C GLU A 269 -6.24 -15.19 -25.05
N ASN A 270 -6.12 -15.93 -23.94
CA ASN A 270 -6.34 -17.37 -23.90
C ASN A 270 -7.81 -17.77 -23.83
N HIS A 271 -8.64 -16.98 -23.13
CA HIS A 271 -10.07 -17.27 -22.96
C HIS A 271 -10.94 -16.58 -24.01
N TRP A 272 -10.35 -15.74 -24.86
CA TRP A 272 -11.05 -14.99 -25.89
C TRP A 272 -10.35 -15.00 -27.25
N ASN A 273 -11.09 -15.38 -28.30
CA ASN A 273 -10.60 -15.37 -29.67
C ASN A 273 -10.92 -14.00 -30.33
N PHE A 274 -10.18 -12.94 -29.97
CA PHE A 274 -10.36 -11.61 -30.56
C PHE A 274 -9.19 -11.27 -31.51
N GLU A 275 -9.45 -11.23 -32.82
CA GLU A 275 -8.50 -10.69 -33.81
C GLU A 275 -8.44 -9.15 -33.83
N HIS A 276 -9.28 -8.47 -33.02
CA HIS A 276 -9.46 -7.02 -33.08
C HIS A 276 -9.84 -6.39 -31.73
N VAL A 277 -8.90 -6.28 -30.76
CA VAL A 277 -9.15 -5.47 -29.55
C VAL A 277 -7.88 -4.76 -29.10
N LEU A 278 -7.98 -3.43 -29.05
CA LEU A 278 -7.11 -2.42 -28.43
C LEU A 278 -5.69 -2.31 -28.99
N LYS A 279 -5.30 -1.10 -29.40
CA LYS A 279 -3.95 -0.83 -29.92
C LYS A 279 -3.00 -0.59 -28.75
N ASP A 280 -1.86 -1.29 -28.75
CA ASP A 280 -0.74 -1.09 -27.81
C ASP A 280 -0.19 0.36 -27.80
#